data_AF-A0A7Z0BNN3-F1
#
_entry.id   AF-A0A7Z0BNN3-F1
#
_cell.length_a   1.000
_cell.length_b   1.000
_cell.length_c   1.000
_cell.angle_alpha   90.00
_cell.angle_beta   90.00
_cell.angle_gamma   90.00
#
_symmetry.space_group_name_H-M   'P 1'
#
loop_
_entity.id
_entity.type
_entity.pdbx_description
1 polymer ?
#
loop_
_entity_poly.entity_id
_entity_poly.type
_entity_poly.pdbx_seq_one_letter_code
_entity_poly.pdbx_strand_id
1 'polypeptide(L)'
;MPAVPEPGNRLQALYQGIMLRWQSQGYIRARSVEDAQAMLPTYLAEHPGVGEQGTLTVIGGKGRVEELRQGPLPSPGELLLLLAMVAVGALSVVLFLTALLTVFLPTGGSARAGIALLTALLCSFGVWLLLRRLPEGHMHVWLPVVVTSLIPFLALAAGHLDIHTYMWQFGITPGDISIPSYNLALSSAYSVIPILCAAVIVLGLFGFGHHFHLGGRGHFRYLSWLLAATAVALYILVTMQFLIEKSSTAGARDVIRYQTQGGPPAEHAGIRPTPVCVEHTLSSGKRFGPPLPTNRPVLHFNGVNKTDVLWDRENGVTKVPSFAVTLTPVPGLDRSCPVALPPEESVEG
;
A
#
# COMPACT_ATOMS: atom_id res chain seq x y z
N MET A 1 -32.14 -33.76 37.67
CA MET A 1 -30.99 -33.64 36.72
C MET A 1 -31.01 -32.23 36.17
N PRO A 2 -29.97 -31.40 36.40
CA PRO A 2 -29.91 -30.06 35.82
C PRO A 2 -29.58 -30.16 34.32
N ALA A 3 -30.29 -29.37 33.51
CA ALA A 3 -30.14 -29.33 32.07
C ALA A 3 -28.74 -28.86 31.65
N VAL A 4 -28.12 -29.58 30.72
CA VAL A 4 -26.83 -29.23 30.12
C VAL A 4 -27.05 -28.06 29.17
N PRO A 5 -26.39 -26.90 29.36
CA PRO A 5 -26.60 -25.73 28.51
C PRO A 5 -25.99 -25.95 27.12
N GLU A 6 -26.72 -25.52 26.08
CA GLU A 6 -26.33 -25.66 24.68
C GLU A 6 -24.99 -24.96 24.34
N PRO A 7 -24.14 -25.56 23.48
CA PRO A 7 -22.79 -25.08 23.16
C PRO A 7 -22.74 -23.80 22.30
N GLY A 8 -23.87 -23.26 21.83
CA GLY A 8 -23.91 -22.04 21.01
C GLY A 8 -23.66 -20.72 21.76
N ASN A 9 -23.78 -20.71 23.09
CA ASN A 9 -23.81 -19.46 23.88
C ASN A 9 -22.48 -19.07 24.56
N ARG A 10 -21.43 -19.88 24.46
CA ARG A 10 -20.15 -19.57 25.18
C ARG A 10 -19.43 -18.35 24.62
N LEU A 11 -19.41 -18.18 23.30
CA LEU A 11 -18.79 -17.01 22.67
C LEU A 11 -19.57 -15.73 22.91
N GLN A 12 -20.90 -15.80 22.88
CA GLN A 12 -21.76 -14.66 23.16
C GLN A 12 -21.71 -14.25 24.64
N ALA A 13 -21.66 -15.22 25.57
CA ALA A 13 -21.44 -14.95 26.99
C ALA A 13 -20.04 -14.40 27.28
N LEU A 14 -19.00 -14.87 26.56
CA LEU A 14 -17.64 -14.34 26.68
C LEU A 14 -17.56 -12.90 26.14
N TYR A 15 -18.20 -12.62 25.00
CA TYR A 15 -18.26 -11.29 24.41
C TYR A 15 -19.06 -10.32 25.29
N GLN A 16 -20.22 -10.73 25.81
CA GLN A 16 -20.99 -9.95 26.77
C GLN A 16 -20.21 -9.74 28.08
N GLY A 17 -19.49 -10.75 28.57
CA GLY A 17 -18.65 -10.62 29.75
C GLY A 17 -17.49 -9.63 29.56
N ILE A 18 -16.84 -9.63 28.39
CA ILE A 18 -15.78 -8.68 28.05
C ILE A 18 -16.36 -7.27 27.86
N MET A 19 -17.49 -7.13 27.18
CA MET A 19 -18.17 -5.84 26.96
C MET A 19 -18.70 -5.25 28.26
N LEU A 20 -19.31 -6.04 29.14
CA LEU A 20 -19.76 -5.60 30.46
C LEU A 20 -18.59 -5.22 31.35
N ARG A 21 -17.47 -5.96 31.29
CA ARG A 21 -16.24 -5.62 32.01
C ARG A 21 -15.58 -4.34 31.49
N TRP A 22 -15.72 -4.05 30.20
CA TRP A 22 -15.27 -2.79 29.60
C TRP A 22 -16.20 -1.62 29.95
N GLN A 23 -17.52 -1.84 29.94
CA GLN A 23 -18.52 -0.84 30.30
C GLN A 23 -18.54 -0.54 31.80
N SER A 24 -18.11 -1.48 32.65
CA SER A 24 -17.99 -1.28 34.10
C SER A 24 -16.74 -0.49 34.51
N GLN A 25 -15.87 -0.08 33.58
CA GLN A 25 -14.70 0.74 33.86
C GLN A 25 -15.00 2.21 33.60
N GLY A 26 -15.58 2.87 34.61
CA GLY A 26 -15.69 4.33 34.67
C GLY A 26 -14.37 4.98 35.08
N TYR A 27 -14.07 6.17 34.55
CA TYR A 27 -12.91 6.96 34.93
C TYR A 27 -13.35 8.20 35.71
N ILE A 28 -13.03 8.27 37.00
CA ILE A 28 -13.19 9.47 37.82
C ILE A 28 -11.84 10.20 37.85
N ARG A 29 -11.81 11.43 37.33
CA ARG A 29 -10.60 12.26 37.34
C ARG A 29 -10.55 13.05 38.65
N ALA A 30 -9.80 12.55 39.62
CA ALA A 30 -9.62 13.21 40.90
C ALA A 30 -8.13 13.37 41.25
N ARG A 31 -7.84 14.29 42.18
CA ARG A 31 -6.46 14.59 42.60
C ARG A 31 -5.92 13.57 43.58
N SER A 32 -6.76 12.76 44.20
CA SER A 32 -6.33 11.64 45.04
C SER A 32 -7.38 10.55 45.03
N VAL A 33 -7.06 9.39 45.62
CA VAL A 33 -8.03 8.31 45.79
C VAL A 33 -9.18 8.76 46.70
N GLU A 34 -8.88 9.58 47.71
CA GLU A 34 -9.87 10.16 48.63
C GLU A 34 -10.81 11.11 47.88
N ASP A 35 -10.28 11.99 47.02
CA ASP A 35 -11.08 12.88 46.19
C ASP A 35 -11.94 12.07 45.18
N ALA A 36 -11.40 10.99 44.60
CA ALA A 36 -12.15 10.11 43.70
C ALA A 36 -13.28 9.36 44.43
N GLN A 37 -13.02 8.90 45.65
CA GLN A 37 -14.03 8.26 46.51
C GLN A 37 -15.12 9.27 46.90
N ALA A 38 -14.76 10.53 47.19
CA ALA A 38 -15.73 11.58 47.49
C ALA A 38 -16.60 11.95 46.29
N MET A 39 -16.08 11.84 45.06
CA MET A 39 -16.81 12.09 43.81
C MET A 39 -17.66 10.90 43.33
N LEU A 40 -17.46 9.71 43.90
CA LEU A 40 -18.14 8.49 43.49
C LEU A 40 -19.67 8.58 43.58
N PRO A 41 -20.31 9.13 44.64
CA PRO A 41 -21.76 9.24 44.72
C PRO A 41 -22.35 10.10 43.59
N THR A 42 -21.71 11.25 43.30
CA THR A 42 -22.12 12.13 42.19
C THR A 42 -21.98 11.43 40.85
N TYR A 43 -20.86 10.71 40.65
CA TYR A 43 -20.64 9.93 39.43
C TYR A 43 -21.70 8.84 39.24
N LEU A 44 -22.11 8.14 40.31
CA LEU A 44 -23.15 7.11 40.26
C LEU A 44 -24.54 7.69 40.00
N ALA A 45 -24.84 8.88 40.54
CA ALA A 45 -26.09 9.57 40.25
C ALA A 45 -26.18 9.95 38.76
N GLU A 46 -25.06 10.30 38.13
CA GLU A 46 -24.97 10.59 36.69
C GLU A 46 -24.94 9.33 35.81
N HIS A 47 -24.52 8.18 36.36
CA HIS A 47 -24.32 6.93 35.63
C HIS A 47 -24.96 5.72 36.35
N PRO A 48 -26.30 5.62 36.37
CA PRO A 48 -27.02 4.60 37.14
C PRO A 48 -26.76 3.14 36.71
N GLY A 49 -26.05 2.91 35.59
CA GLY A 49 -25.71 1.59 35.08
C GLY A 49 -24.35 1.02 35.54
N VAL A 50 -23.56 1.77 36.32
CA VAL A 50 -22.18 1.38 36.68
C VAL A 50 -22.11 0.42 37.89
N GLY A 51 -23.19 0.32 38.67
CA GLY A 51 -23.30 -0.56 39.84
C GLY A 51 -23.51 0.20 41.14
N GLU A 52 -23.71 -0.51 42.25
CA GLU A 52 -23.92 0.09 43.57
C GLU A 52 -22.59 0.47 44.23
N GLN A 53 -22.59 1.54 45.02
CA GLN A 53 -21.40 2.11 45.68
C GLN A 53 -20.59 1.07 46.47
N GLY A 54 -21.24 0.09 47.09
CA GLY A 54 -20.57 -0.96 47.87
C GLY A 54 -19.80 -2.01 47.03
N THR A 55 -20.03 -2.05 45.72
CA THR A 55 -19.40 -3.02 44.79
C THR A 55 -18.23 -2.45 44.00
N LEU A 56 -17.98 -1.15 44.12
CA LEU A 56 -17.01 -0.43 43.32
C LEU A 56 -15.74 -0.12 44.13
N THR A 57 -14.60 -0.59 43.63
CA THR A 57 -13.29 -0.28 44.17
C THR A 57 -12.63 0.83 43.35
N VAL A 58 -12.37 1.98 43.99
CA VAL A 58 -11.55 3.05 43.41
C VAL A 58 -10.08 2.67 43.55
N ILE A 59 -9.40 2.47 42.43
CA ILE A 59 -7.97 2.12 42.39
C ILE A 59 -7.19 3.34 41.91
N GLY A 60 -6.24 3.83 42.72
CA GLY A 60 -5.34 4.92 42.36
C GLY A 60 -4.06 4.89 43.20
N GLY A 61 -3.05 5.64 42.77
CA GLY A 61 -1.78 5.77 43.52
C GLY A 61 -2.00 6.48 44.85
N LYS A 62 -1.28 6.06 45.90
CA LYS A 62 -1.33 6.73 47.21
C LYS A 62 -0.70 8.13 47.10
N GLY A 63 -1.43 9.15 47.53
CA GLY A 63 -0.96 10.54 47.58
C GLY A 63 -1.78 11.48 46.70
N ARG A 64 -1.73 12.78 47.04
CA ARG A 64 -2.31 13.84 46.22
C ARG A 64 -1.46 13.99 44.96
N VAL A 65 -2.02 13.67 43.81
CA VAL A 65 -1.48 14.06 42.51
C VAL A 65 -1.55 15.58 42.49
N GLU A 66 -0.40 16.23 42.68
CA GLU A 66 -0.28 17.67 42.43
C GLU A 66 -0.82 17.92 41.03
N GLU A 67 -1.87 18.74 40.97
CA GLU A 67 -2.36 19.31 39.73
C GLU A 67 -1.12 19.83 39.00
N LEU A 68 -0.86 19.34 37.77
CA LEU A 68 0.22 19.87 36.95
C LEU A 68 -0.03 21.37 36.83
N ARG A 69 0.61 22.16 37.71
CA ARG A 69 0.92 23.56 37.46
C ARG A 69 1.41 23.56 36.03
N GLN A 70 0.80 24.38 35.17
CA GLN A 70 1.43 24.74 33.91
C GLN A 70 2.86 25.12 34.28
N GLY A 71 3.79 24.22 33.93
CA GLY A 71 5.17 24.35 34.38
C GLY A 71 5.70 25.70 33.90
N PRO A 72 6.65 26.31 34.62
CA PRO A 72 7.39 27.42 34.06
C PRO A 72 7.90 27.04 32.67
N LEU A 73 8.02 28.04 31.77
CA LEU A 73 8.61 27.86 30.44
C LEU A 73 9.85 26.95 30.53
N PRO A 74 10.01 25.99 29.60
CA PRO A 74 11.08 25.01 29.66
C PRO A 74 12.42 25.69 29.90
N SER A 75 13.16 25.20 30.87
CA SER A 75 14.47 25.75 31.20
C SER A 75 15.38 25.74 29.96
N PRO A 76 16.35 26.65 29.82
CA PRO A 76 17.21 26.69 28.63
C PRO A 76 17.92 25.35 28.37
N GLY A 77 18.19 24.55 29.39
CA GLY A 77 18.72 23.18 29.25
C GLY A 77 17.70 22.20 28.66
N GLU A 78 16.43 22.26 29.05
CA GLU A 78 15.35 21.45 28.45
C GLU A 78 15.06 21.88 27.01
N LEU A 79 15.18 23.18 26.72
CA LEU A 79 15.03 23.74 25.37
C LEU A 79 16.18 23.26 24.47
N LEU A 80 17.40 23.21 24.98
CA LEU A 80 18.56 22.65 24.30
C LEU A 80 18.40 21.14 24.06
N LEU A 81 17.84 20.40 25.03
CA LEU A 81 17.58 18.97 24.93
C LEU A 81 16.47 18.68 23.90
N LEU A 82 15.43 19.50 23.86
CA LEU A 82 14.38 19.47 22.83
C LEU A 82 14.96 19.75 21.44
N LEU A 83 15.79 20.80 21.30
CA LEU A 83 16.47 21.11 20.04
C LEU A 83 17.41 19.99 19.61
N ALA A 84 18.13 19.36 20.54
CA ALA A 84 18.99 18.22 20.27
C ALA A 84 18.17 16.99 19.82
N MET A 85 17.02 16.71 20.43
CA MET A 85 16.14 15.61 20.01
C MET A 85 15.51 15.88 18.64
N VAL A 86 15.10 17.13 18.36
CA VAL A 86 14.63 17.54 17.02
C VAL A 86 15.76 17.42 15.99
N ALA A 87 16.98 17.81 16.33
CA ALA A 87 18.15 17.69 15.46
C ALA A 87 18.50 16.21 15.20
N VAL A 88 18.44 15.33 16.21
CA VAL A 88 18.68 13.89 16.05
C VAL A 88 17.56 13.22 15.24
N GLY A 89 16.31 13.62 15.44
CA GLY A 89 15.18 13.18 14.64
C GLY A 89 15.30 13.62 13.18
N ALA A 90 15.62 14.90 12.94
CA ALA A 90 15.87 15.45 11.61
C ALA A 90 17.09 14.78 10.95
N LEU A 91 18.18 14.55 11.68
CA LEU A 91 19.36 13.85 11.21
C LEU A 91 19.04 12.39 10.87
N SER A 92 18.21 11.71 11.67
CA SER A 92 17.76 10.34 11.39
C SER A 92 16.87 10.29 10.15
N VAL A 93 15.98 11.27 9.96
CA VAL A 93 15.18 11.40 8.74
C VAL A 93 16.05 11.72 7.52
N VAL A 94 17.04 12.61 7.65
CA VAL A 94 17.99 12.93 6.58
C VAL A 94 18.84 11.72 6.24
N LEU A 95 19.40 11.00 7.23
CA LEU A 95 20.16 9.76 7.03
C LEU A 95 19.28 8.69 6.39
N PHE A 96 18.02 8.58 6.79
CA PHE A 96 17.05 7.67 6.21
C PHE A 96 16.69 8.03 4.76
N LEU A 97 16.45 9.31 4.45
CA LEU A 97 16.23 9.79 3.09
C LEU A 97 17.49 9.61 2.23
N THR A 98 18.67 9.81 2.79
CA THR A 98 19.96 9.58 2.12
C THR A 98 20.18 8.10 1.85
N ALA A 99 19.82 7.23 2.81
CA ALA A 99 19.76 5.78 2.65
C ALA A 99 18.77 5.36 1.55
N LEU A 100 17.59 5.95 1.54
CA LEU A 100 16.58 5.71 0.51
C LEU A 100 17.12 6.12 -0.86
N LEU A 101 17.65 7.33 -0.99
CA LEU A 101 18.25 7.86 -2.23
C LEU A 101 19.46 7.05 -2.72
N THR A 102 20.26 6.48 -1.80
CA THR A 102 21.43 5.65 -2.16
C THR A 102 21.07 4.24 -2.61
N VAL A 103 19.92 3.70 -2.20
CA VAL A 103 19.34 2.49 -2.81
C VAL A 103 18.95 2.73 -4.27
N PHE A 104 18.49 3.95 -4.60
CA PHE A 104 18.13 4.35 -5.96
C PHE A 104 19.34 4.82 -6.81
N LEU A 105 20.46 5.19 -6.18
CA LEU A 105 21.72 5.50 -6.87
C LEU A 105 22.48 4.21 -7.28
N PRO A 106 23.21 4.20 -8.40
CA PRO A 106 23.95 3.04 -8.93
C PRO A 106 25.26 2.82 -8.15
N THR A 107 25.16 2.57 -6.85
CA THR A 107 26.30 2.21 -5.99
C THR A 107 26.34 0.70 -5.75
N GLY A 108 27.53 0.13 -5.58
CA GLY A 108 27.79 -1.31 -5.53
C GLY A 108 26.99 -2.09 -4.46
N GLY A 109 26.87 -3.40 -4.66
CA GLY A 109 25.93 -4.26 -3.91
C GLY A 109 26.09 -4.30 -2.39
N SER A 110 27.30 -4.14 -1.85
CA SER A 110 27.56 -4.17 -0.39
C SER A 110 27.03 -2.94 0.34
N ALA A 111 27.10 -1.75 -0.28
CA ALA A 111 26.58 -0.52 0.30
C ALA A 111 25.05 -0.57 0.43
N ARG A 112 24.36 -1.05 -0.62
CA ARG A 112 22.90 -1.23 -0.62
C ARG A 112 22.42 -2.20 0.46
N ALA A 113 23.14 -3.30 0.64
CA ALA A 113 22.82 -4.28 1.68
C ALA A 113 22.98 -3.67 3.09
N GLY A 114 24.07 -2.92 3.32
CA GLY A 114 24.30 -2.24 4.60
C GLY A 114 23.21 -1.20 4.91
N ILE A 115 22.82 -0.41 3.91
CA ILE A 115 21.75 0.58 4.03
C ILE A 115 20.41 -0.09 4.32
N ALA A 116 20.05 -1.13 3.56
CA ALA A 116 18.80 -1.86 3.76
C ALA A 116 18.74 -2.48 5.17
N LEU A 117 19.87 -3.03 5.66
CA LEU A 117 19.96 -3.58 7.00
C LEU A 117 19.78 -2.52 8.09
N LEU A 118 20.47 -1.38 7.97
CA LEU A 118 20.34 -0.27 8.93
C LEU A 118 18.91 0.27 8.97
N THR A 119 18.30 0.46 7.80
CA THR A 119 16.89 0.85 7.67
C THR A 119 15.97 -0.18 8.32
N ALA A 120 16.17 -1.48 8.06
CA ALA A 120 15.36 -2.54 8.66
C ALA A 120 15.49 -2.58 10.18
N LEU A 121 16.70 -2.43 10.73
CA LEU A 121 16.95 -2.38 12.17
C LEU A 121 16.26 -1.17 12.81
N LEU A 122 16.41 0.02 12.21
CA LEU A 122 15.79 1.24 12.70
C LEU A 122 14.26 1.11 12.70
N CYS A 123 13.67 0.64 11.60
CA CYS A 123 12.22 0.46 11.50
C CYS A 123 11.70 -0.59 12.49
N SER A 124 12.41 -1.71 12.64
CA SER A 124 12.05 -2.76 13.61
C SER A 124 12.08 -2.22 15.05
N PHE A 125 13.08 -1.42 15.39
CA PHE A 125 13.17 -0.76 16.68
C PHE A 125 12.04 0.25 16.89
N GLY A 126 11.73 1.08 15.89
CA GLY A 126 10.60 2.02 15.94
C GLY A 126 9.25 1.31 16.11
N VAL A 127 9.02 0.21 15.39
CA VAL A 127 7.82 -0.63 15.55
C VAL A 127 7.78 -1.24 16.95
N TRP A 128 8.91 -1.74 17.46
CA TRP A 128 8.98 -2.25 18.83
C TRP A 128 8.61 -1.18 19.87
N LEU A 129 9.10 0.06 19.72
CA LEU A 129 8.74 1.18 20.58
C LEU A 129 7.25 1.51 20.51
N LEU A 130 6.65 1.43 19.31
CA LEU A 130 5.22 1.61 19.10
C LEU A 130 4.40 0.54 19.83
N LEU A 131 4.78 -0.73 19.67
CA LEU A 131 4.09 -1.87 20.28
C LEU A 131 4.17 -1.83 21.81
N ARG A 132 5.30 -1.39 22.38
CA ARG A 132 5.48 -1.29 23.84
C ARG A 132 4.49 -0.33 24.50
N ARG A 133 3.99 0.67 23.77
CA ARG A 133 3.02 1.67 24.26
C ARG A 133 1.56 1.38 23.91
N LEU A 134 1.26 0.27 23.23
CA LEU A 134 -0.13 -0.16 22.97
C LEU A 134 -1.02 -0.26 24.24
N PRO A 135 -0.52 -0.69 25.42
CA PRO A 135 -1.36 -0.81 26.62
C PRO A 135 -1.89 0.53 27.17
N GLU A 136 -1.34 1.67 26.73
CA GLU A 136 -1.67 3.00 27.27
C GLU A 136 -3.04 3.56 26.78
N GLY A 137 -3.77 2.79 25.96
CA GLY A 137 -5.22 2.99 25.69
C GLY A 137 -5.61 4.23 24.89
N HIS A 138 -4.67 5.10 24.52
CA HIS A 138 -4.97 6.40 23.91
C HIS A 138 -4.26 6.48 22.55
N MET A 139 -5.03 6.56 21.46
CA MET A 139 -4.60 6.79 20.06
C MET A 139 -3.62 5.81 19.37
N HIS A 140 -2.63 5.22 20.06
CA HIS A 140 -1.56 4.42 19.43
C HIS A 140 -2.04 3.08 18.86
N VAL A 141 -3.25 2.66 19.23
CA VAL A 141 -3.88 1.41 18.77
C VAL A 141 -4.39 1.53 17.33
N TRP A 142 -4.85 2.71 16.91
CA TRP A 142 -5.56 2.85 15.63
C TRP A 142 -4.63 2.91 14.43
N LEU A 143 -3.44 3.52 14.54
CA LEU A 143 -2.56 3.68 13.38
C LEU A 143 -2.07 2.33 12.82
N PRO A 144 -1.56 1.37 13.61
CA PRO A 144 -1.24 0.04 13.09
C PRO A 144 -2.43 -0.63 12.42
N VAL A 145 -3.63 -0.50 13.01
CA VAL A 145 -4.87 -1.07 12.45
C VAL A 145 -5.21 -0.41 11.12
N VAL A 146 -5.17 0.92 11.02
CA VAL A 146 -5.45 1.65 9.78
C VAL A 146 -4.43 1.28 8.70
N VAL A 147 -3.13 1.36 9.00
CA VAL A 147 -2.07 1.04 8.03
C VAL A 147 -2.19 -0.41 7.55
N THR A 148 -2.39 -1.37 8.46
CA THR A 148 -2.56 -2.78 8.07
C THR A 148 -3.85 -3.04 7.30
N SER A 149 -4.95 -2.37 7.66
CA SER A 149 -6.22 -2.48 6.94
C SER A 149 -6.16 -1.93 5.51
N LEU A 150 -5.26 -0.98 5.23
CA LEU A 150 -5.08 -0.41 3.90
C LEU A 150 -4.27 -1.31 2.96
N ILE A 151 -3.50 -2.27 3.48
CA ILE A 151 -2.65 -3.18 2.68
C ILE A 151 -3.43 -3.86 1.53
N PRO A 152 -4.56 -4.55 1.76
CA PRO A 152 -5.28 -5.22 0.66
C PRO A 152 -5.79 -4.24 -0.41
N PHE A 153 -6.27 -3.06 0.01
CA PHE A 153 -6.76 -2.03 -0.93
C PHE A 153 -5.63 -1.45 -1.76
N LEU A 154 -4.48 -1.16 -1.13
CA LEU A 154 -3.29 -0.67 -1.81
C LEU A 154 -2.70 -1.74 -2.72
N ALA A 155 -2.71 -3.01 -2.33
CA ALA A 155 -2.21 -4.11 -3.15
C ALA A 155 -3.03 -4.28 -4.42
N LEU A 156 -4.36 -4.18 -4.33
CA LEU A 156 -5.24 -4.24 -5.49
C LEU A 156 -5.04 -3.03 -6.41
N ALA A 157 -4.99 -1.82 -5.84
CA ALA A 157 -4.73 -0.59 -6.60
C ALA A 157 -3.35 -0.64 -7.29
N ALA A 158 -2.33 -1.13 -6.57
CA ALA A 158 -0.99 -1.35 -7.07
C ALA A 158 -0.96 -2.33 -8.24
N GLY A 159 -1.69 -3.45 -8.14
CA GLY A 159 -1.76 -4.43 -9.23
C GLY A 159 -2.34 -3.84 -10.52
N HIS A 160 -3.39 -3.02 -10.40
CA HIS A 160 -3.93 -2.27 -11.54
C HIS A 160 -2.90 -1.28 -12.10
N LEU A 161 -2.27 -0.47 -11.24
CA LEU A 161 -1.30 0.54 -11.66
C LEU A 161 -0.05 -0.07 -12.29
N ASP A 162 0.43 -1.21 -11.79
CA ASP A 162 1.58 -1.94 -12.32
C ASP A 162 1.32 -2.39 -13.76
N ILE A 163 0.17 -3.02 -14.01
CA ILE A 163 -0.21 -3.46 -15.35
C ILE A 163 -0.46 -2.27 -16.29
N HIS A 164 -1.22 -1.27 -15.85
CA HIS A 164 -1.58 -0.14 -16.71
C HIS A 164 -0.37 0.72 -17.06
N THR A 165 0.51 1.02 -16.10
CA THR A 165 1.72 1.80 -16.34
C THR A 165 2.68 1.05 -17.26
N TYR A 166 2.78 -0.28 -17.13
CA TYR A 166 3.56 -1.10 -18.05
C TYR A 166 2.98 -1.04 -19.48
N MET A 167 1.67 -1.24 -19.64
CA MET A 167 0.97 -1.19 -20.93
C MET A 167 1.00 0.19 -21.60
N TRP A 168 1.01 1.25 -20.79
CA TRP A 168 1.11 2.63 -21.26
C TRP A 168 2.38 2.87 -22.08
N GLN A 169 3.48 2.17 -21.76
CA GLN A 169 4.73 2.27 -22.54
C GLN A 169 4.58 1.74 -23.96
N PHE A 170 3.68 0.78 -24.17
CA PHE A 170 3.31 0.30 -25.49
C PHE A 170 2.35 1.24 -26.19
N GLY A 171 1.76 2.25 -25.53
CA GLY A 171 0.69 3.09 -26.07
C GLY A 171 -0.70 2.46 -25.93
N ILE A 172 -0.84 1.44 -25.09
CA ILE A 172 -2.11 0.76 -24.81
C ILE A 172 -2.77 1.45 -23.62
N THR A 173 -4.01 1.92 -23.81
CA THR A 173 -4.74 2.68 -22.78
C THR A 173 -5.52 1.77 -21.83
N PRO A 174 -5.78 2.21 -20.58
CA PRO A 174 -6.68 1.48 -19.67
C PRO A 174 -8.04 1.24 -20.31
N GLY A 175 -8.49 -0.01 -20.29
CA GLY A 175 -9.75 -0.43 -20.91
C GLY A 175 -9.61 -1.02 -22.31
N ASP A 176 -8.45 -0.93 -22.96
CA ASP A 176 -8.25 -1.57 -24.26
C ASP A 176 -8.10 -3.09 -24.17
N ILE A 177 -7.49 -3.56 -23.07
CA ILE A 177 -7.19 -4.97 -22.84
C ILE A 177 -8.02 -5.54 -21.71
N SER A 178 -8.46 -6.79 -21.87
CA SER A 178 -9.07 -7.53 -20.78
C SER A 178 -7.94 -8.10 -19.91
N ILE A 179 -7.88 -7.66 -18.66
CA ILE A 179 -6.92 -8.19 -17.69
C ILE A 179 -7.63 -9.32 -16.94
N PRO A 180 -7.22 -10.60 -17.10
CA PRO A 180 -7.79 -11.69 -16.32
C PRO A 180 -7.60 -11.45 -14.83
N SER A 181 -8.61 -11.76 -14.02
CA SER A 181 -8.55 -11.57 -12.55
C SER A 181 -7.37 -12.30 -11.91
N TYR A 182 -6.94 -13.42 -12.49
CA TYR A 182 -5.73 -14.15 -12.06
C TYR A 182 -4.45 -13.31 -12.21
N ASN A 183 -4.26 -12.63 -13.34
CA ASN A 183 -3.09 -11.77 -13.57
C ASN A 183 -3.10 -10.58 -12.63
N LEU A 184 -4.27 -10.01 -12.38
CA LEU A 184 -4.42 -8.93 -11.40
C LEU A 184 -4.06 -9.40 -9.99
N ALA A 185 -4.49 -10.60 -9.58
CA ALA A 185 -4.14 -11.18 -8.29
C ALA A 185 -2.63 -11.43 -8.17
N LEU A 186 -2.00 -11.93 -9.23
CA LEU A 186 -0.56 -12.15 -9.29
C LEU A 186 0.23 -10.83 -9.21
N SER A 187 -0.14 -9.82 -9.99
CA SER A 187 0.44 -8.46 -9.92
C SER A 187 0.27 -7.83 -8.53
N SER A 188 -0.92 -7.99 -7.94
CA SER A 188 -1.21 -7.52 -6.58
C SER A 188 -0.29 -8.20 -5.56
N ALA A 189 -0.11 -9.52 -5.66
CA ALA A 189 0.78 -10.29 -4.77
C ALA A 189 2.24 -9.83 -4.85
N TYR A 190 2.76 -9.56 -6.05
CA TYR A 190 4.11 -9.01 -6.20
C TYR A 190 4.25 -7.59 -5.62
N SER A 191 3.16 -6.82 -5.61
CA SER A 191 3.13 -5.48 -5.03
C SER A 191 3.00 -5.48 -3.50
N VAL A 192 2.58 -6.58 -2.86
CA VAL A 192 2.44 -6.66 -1.40
C VAL A 192 3.78 -6.42 -0.69
N ILE A 193 4.89 -6.92 -1.21
CA ILE A 193 6.21 -6.77 -0.58
C ILE A 193 6.60 -5.30 -0.39
N PRO A 194 6.68 -4.46 -1.44
CA PRO A 194 7.01 -3.05 -1.26
C PRO A 194 5.97 -2.30 -0.39
N ILE A 195 4.69 -2.66 -0.46
CA ILE A 195 3.62 -2.10 0.39
C ILE A 195 3.87 -2.42 1.88
N LEU A 196 4.27 -3.66 2.20
CA LEU A 196 4.61 -4.06 3.56
C LEU A 196 5.87 -3.36 4.06
N CYS A 197 6.91 -3.26 3.23
CA CYS A 197 8.13 -2.53 3.57
C CYS A 197 7.82 -1.06 3.91
N ALA A 198 7.03 -0.40 3.06
CA ALA A 198 6.63 0.99 3.28
C ALA A 198 5.75 1.13 4.55
N ALA A 199 4.87 0.16 4.83
CA ALA A 199 4.07 0.16 6.07
C ALA A 199 4.96 0.06 7.32
N VAL A 200 5.94 -0.85 7.32
CA VAL A 200 6.89 -1.02 8.43
C VAL A 200 7.72 0.24 8.66
N ILE A 201 8.17 0.90 7.59
CA ILE A 201 8.87 2.18 7.67
C ILE A 201 8.00 3.23 8.35
N VAL A 202 6.76 3.39 7.88
CA VAL A 202 5.83 4.41 8.38
C VAL A 202 5.48 4.19 9.85
N LEU A 203 5.22 2.93 10.23
CA LEU A 203 4.97 2.55 11.62
C LEU A 203 6.22 2.75 12.50
N GLY A 204 7.41 2.46 11.97
CA GLY A 204 8.68 2.69 12.65
C GLY A 204 8.91 4.18 12.95
N LEU A 205 8.77 5.03 11.93
CA LEU A 205 8.91 6.49 12.07
C LEU A 205 7.89 7.06 13.05
N PHE A 206 6.64 6.61 12.99
CA PHE A 206 5.63 7.02 13.95
C PHE A 206 5.96 6.57 15.37
N GLY A 207 6.43 5.34 15.55
CA GLY A 207 6.88 4.80 16.83
C GLY A 207 7.98 5.64 17.46
N PHE A 208 8.98 6.06 16.68
CA PHE A 208 10.02 6.98 17.14
C PHE A 208 9.46 8.35 17.53
N GLY A 209 8.69 8.97 16.65
CA GLY A 209 8.16 10.30 16.92
C GLY A 209 7.29 10.33 18.17
N HIS A 210 6.54 9.26 18.38
CA HIS A 210 5.74 9.10 19.59
C HIS A 210 6.59 8.82 20.83
N HIS A 211 7.58 7.93 20.74
CA HIS A 211 8.45 7.58 21.86
C HIS A 211 9.16 8.80 22.45
N PHE A 212 9.69 9.67 21.58
CA PHE A 212 10.39 10.89 21.97
C PHE A 212 9.47 12.07 22.29
N HIS A 213 8.17 11.80 22.49
CA HIS A 213 7.19 12.81 22.87
C HIS A 213 7.17 14.03 21.95
N LEU A 214 7.37 13.86 20.64
CA LEU A 214 7.19 14.95 19.65
C LEU A 214 5.72 15.46 19.56
N GLY A 215 4.85 15.06 20.50
CA GLY A 215 3.49 15.55 20.68
C GLY A 215 2.92 15.44 22.11
N GLY A 216 3.73 15.32 23.17
CA GLY A 216 3.23 15.29 24.57
C GLY A 216 3.68 16.53 25.36
N ARG A 217 2.86 17.28 26.10
CA ARG A 217 1.52 17.11 26.68
C ARG A 217 0.70 18.41 26.55
N GLY A 218 -0.62 18.30 26.32
CA GLY A 218 -1.55 19.43 26.25
C GLY A 218 -1.37 20.27 24.97
N HIS A 219 -2.46 20.68 24.32
CA HIS A 219 -2.48 21.40 23.03
C HIS A 219 -1.90 20.71 21.77
N PHE A 220 -0.89 19.82 21.86
CA PHE A 220 -0.26 19.18 20.69
C PHE A 220 -0.95 17.91 20.16
N ARG A 221 -2.18 17.61 20.62
CA ARG A 221 -2.99 16.49 20.10
C ARG A 221 -3.20 16.62 18.58
N TYR A 222 -3.44 17.83 18.09
CA TYR A 222 -3.58 18.11 16.65
C TYR A 222 -2.30 17.79 15.88
N LEU A 223 -1.12 18.12 16.44
CA LEU A 223 0.17 17.83 15.82
C LEU A 223 0.39 16.32 15.65
N SER A 224 0.01 15.50 16.65
CA SER A 224 0.13 14.05 16.54
C SER A 224 -0.78 13.45 15.44
N TRP A 225 -2.00 13.98 15.28
CA TRP A 225 -2.90 13.61 14.18
C TRP A 225 -2.37 14.03 12.83
N LEU A 226 -1.86 15.27 12.72
CA LEU A 226 -1.25 15.77 11.50
C LEU A 226 -0.05 14.91 11.09
N LEU A 227 0.80 14.53 12.06
CA LEU A 227 1.96 13.67 11.82
C LEU A 227 1.52 12.27 11.37
N ALA A 228 0.50 11.68 12.00
CA ALA A 228 -0.06 10.39 11.60
C ALA A 228 -0.67 10.45 10.18
N ALA A 229 -1.49 11.47 9.90
CA ALA A 229 -2.09 11.68 8.57
C ALA A 229 -1.02 11.90 7.50
N THR A 230 0.01 12.70 7.81
CA THR A 230 1.16 12.92 6.91
C THR A 230 1.93 11.64 6.67
N ALA A 231 2.14 10.82 7.70
CA ALA A 231 2.83 9.54 7.59
C ALA A 231 2.03 8.56 6.70
N VAL A 232 0.71 8.50 6.84
CA VAL A 232 -0.18 7.70 5.98
C VAL A 232 -0.22 8.26 4.54
N ALA A 233 -0.22 9.58 4.36
CA ALA A 233 -0.18 10.17 3.02
C ALA A 233 1.14 9.86 2.30
N LEU A 234 2.28 10.03 3.00
CA LEU A 234 3.60 9.69 2.49
C LEU A 234 3.73 8.20 2.19
N TYR A 235 3.17 7.34 3.04
CA TYR A 235 3.10 5.90 2.82
C TYR A 235 2.47 5.58 1.45
N ILE A 236 1.29 6.13 1.19
CA ILE A 236 0.56 5.90 -0.06
C ILE A 236 1.34 6.47 -1.24
N LEU A 237 1.80 7.73 -1.16
CA LEU A 237 2.47 8.41 -2.27
C LEU A 237 3.79 7.74 -2.66
N VAL A 238 4.66 7.42 -1.69
CA VAL A 238 5.97 6.80 -1.95
C VAL A 238 5.77 5.40 -2.54
N THR A 239 4.82 4.64 -2.00
CA THR A 239 4.49 3.30 -2.52
C THR A 239 4.02 3.37 -3.97
N MET A 240 3.10 4.28 -4.28
CA MET A 240 2.57 4.42 -5.64
C MET A 240 3.64 4.90 -6.63
N GLN A 241 4.44 5.89 -6.25
CA GLN A 241 5.52 6.40 -7.10
C GLN A 241 6.53 5.30 -7.44
N PHE A 242 6.95 4.52 -6.43
CA PHE A 242 7.89 3.41 -6.64
C PHE A 242 7.35 2.36 -7.63
N LEU A 243 6.07 2.00 -7.49
CA LEU A 243 5.42 1.02 -8.36
C LEU A 243 5.27 1.53 -9.80
N ILE A 244 4.90 2.80 -9.97
CA ILE A 244 4.80 3.46 -11.28
C ILE A 244 6.17 3.49 -11.96
N GLU A 245 7.22 3.91 -11.25
CA GLU A 245 8.57 3.98 -11.83
C GLU A 245 9.09 2.59 -12.22
N LYS A 246 8.89 1.59 -11.36
CA LYS A 246 9.29 0.20 -11.62
C LYS A 246 8.62 -0.35 -12.89
N SER A 247 7.29 -0.23 -12.98
CA SER A 247 6.50 -0.73 -14.11
C SER A 247 6.77 0.04 -15.41
N SER A 248 6.87 1.38 -15.32
CA SER A 248 7.23 2.25 -16.44
C SER A 248 8.61 1.90 -16.99
N THR A 249 9.59 1.69 -16.12
CA THR A 249 10.96 1.33 -16.52
C THR A 249 11.00 -0.06 -17.16
N ALA A 250 10.23 -1.02 -16.63
CA ALA A 250 10.11 -2.35 -17.22
C ALA A 250 9.50 -2.29 -18.62
N GLY A 251 8.38 -1.57 -18.78
CA GLY A 251 7.71 -1.41 -20.07
C GLY A 251 8.59 -0.68 -21.09
N ALA A 252 9.23 0.43 -20.70
CA ALA A 252 10.13 1.17 -21.59
C ALA A 252 11.32 0.31 -22.04
N ARG A 253 11.89 -0.51 -21.13
CA ARG A 253 12.97 -1.44 -21.45
C ARG A 253 12.52 -2.52 -22.44
N ASP A 254 11.31 -3.06 -22.28
CA ASP A 254 10.78 -4.07 -23.19
C ASP A 254 10.46 -3.47 -24.57
N VAL A 255 9.84 -2.29 -24.62
CA VAL A 255 9.59 -1.54 -25.86
C VAL A 255 10.90 -1.29 -26.62
N ILE A 256 11.93 -0.74 -25.96
CA ILE A 256 13.24 -0.50 -26.57
C ILE A 256 13.86 -1.82 -27.06
N ARG A 257 13.78 -2.89 -26.27
CA ARG A 257 14.29 -4.21 -26.67
C ARG A 257 13.61 -4.71 -27.93
N TYR A 258 12.29 -4.63 -28.01
CA TYR A 258 11.55 -5.09 -29.19
C TYR A 258 11.80 -4.23 -30.43
N GLN A 259 11.94 -2.92 -30.24
CA GLN A 259 12.27 -1.99 -31.33
C GLN A 259 13.67 -2.23 -31.90
N THR A 260 14.64 -2.52 -31.05
CA THR A 260 16.06 -2.61 -31.46
C THR A 260 16.52 -4.02 -31.80
N GLN A 261 16.06 -5.02 -31.06
CA GLN A 261 16.55 -6.40 -31.13
C GLN A 261 15.45 -7.39 -31.57
N GLY A 262 14.18 -7.06 -31.37
CA GLY A 262 13.08 -8.01 -31.55
C GLY A 262 13.14 -9.13 -30.50
N GLY A 263 12.91 -10.37 -30.93
CA GLY A 263 13.01 -11.57 -30.09
C GLY A 263 11.70 -12.00 -29.41
N PRO A 264 11.78 -12.91 -28.42
CA PRO A 264 10.61 -13.47 -27.77
C PRO A 264 9.92 -12.45 -26.84
N PRO A 265 8.58 -12.59 -26.65
CA PRO A 265 7.84 -11.73 -25.75
C PRO A 265 8.29 -11.96 -24.29
N ALA A 266 8.38 -10.88 -23.54
CA ALA A 266 8.67 -10.86 -22.13
C ALA A 266 7.34 -10.87 -21.38
N GLU A 267 7.34 -11.52 -20.23
CA GLU A 267 6.18 -11.57 -19.36
C GLU A 267 6.31 -10.49 -18.28
N HIS A 268 5.24 -9.72 -18.07
CA HIS A 268 5.13 -8.79 -16.95
C HIS A 268 3.83 -9.05 -16.20
N ALA A 269 3.95 -9.40 -14.92
CA ALA A 269 2.81 -9.63 -14.03
C ALA A 269 1.74 -10.60 -14.58
N GLY A 270 2.18 -11.71 -15.20
CA GLY A 270 1.29 -12.70 -15.82
C GLY A 270 0.76 -12.31 -17.21
N ILE A 271 1.06 -11.10 -17.69
CA ILE A 271 0.72 -10.66 -19.04
C ILE A 271 1.89 -10.98 -19.95
N ARG A 272 1.65 -11.88 -20.90
CA ARG A 272 2.59 -12.24 -21.94
C ARG A 272 1.95 -11.95 -23.31
N PRO A 273 2.43 -10.97 -24.07
CA PRO A 273 1.95 -10.75 -25.42
C PRO A 273 2.31 -11.94 -26.32
N THR A 274 1.50 -12.16 -27.35
CA THR A 274 1.75 -13.21 -28.34
C THR A 274 2.27 -12.58 -29.63
N PRO A 275 3.47 -12.93 -30.12
CA PRO A 275 3.91 -12.48 -31.43
C PRO A 275 3.07 -13.15 -32.51
N VAL A 276 2.55 -12.37 -33.45
CA VAL A 276 1.68 -12.87 -34.52
C VAL A 276 2.03 -12.21 -35.86
N CYS A 277 1.82 -12.94 -36.95
CA CYS A 277 1.79 -12.40 -38.30
C CYS A 277 0.36 -12.06 -38.71
N VAL A 278 0.18 -10.93 -39.40
CA VAL A 278 -1.11 -10.48 -39.94
C VAL A 278 -1.21 -10.90 -41.41
N GLU A 279 -2.11 -11.82 -41.73
CA GLU A 279 -2.20 -12.38 -43.10
C GLU A 279 -3.18 -11.59 -43.99
N HIS A 280 -4.41 -11.37 -43.50
CA HIS A 280 -5.46 -10.71 -44.27
C HIS A 280 -6.14 -9.65 -43.41
N THR A 281 -6.38 -8.47 -43.98
CA THR A 281 -7.23 -7.43 -43.40
C THR A 281 -8.51 -7.35 -44.23
N LEU A 282 -9.65 -7.75 -43.65
CA LEU A 282 -10.95 -7.51 -44.25
C LEU A 282 -11.19 -6.00 -44.29
N SER A 283 -11.47 -5.46 -45.47
CA SER A 283 -11.61 -4.01 -45.71
C SER A 283 -12.78 -3.35 -44.96
N SER A 284 -13.69 -4.13 -44.36
CA SER A 284 -14.94 -3.65 -43.76
C SER A 284 -14.85 -3.32 -42.26
N GLY A 285 -13.71 -3.53 -41.59
CA GLY A 285 -13.55 -3.28 -40.16
C GLY A 285 -13.12 -1.83 -39.82
N LYS A 286 -13.79 -1.18 -38.85
CA LYS A 286 -13.29 0.07 -38.26
C LYS A 286 -11.98 -0.20 -37.50
N ARG A 287 -10.86 0.26 -38.07
CA ARG A 287 -9.52 0.23 -37.44
C ARG A 287 -9.24 1.56 -36.74
N PHE A 288 -8.60 1.49 -35.57
CA PHE A 288 -8.04 2.66 -34.88
C PHE A 288 -6.52 2.53 -34.81
N GLY A 289 -5.79 3.56 -35.26
CA GLY A 289 -4.34 3.54 -35.31
C GLY A 289 -3.79 3.34 -36.74
N PRO A 290 -2.47 3.13 -36.86
CA PRO A 290 -1.76 3.05 -38.12
C PRO A 290 -2.10 1.79 -38.93
N PRO A 291 -1.64 1.69 -40.18
CA PRO A 291 -1.74 0.47 -40.98
C PRO A 291 -1.01 -0.72 -40.33
N LEU A 292 -1.64 -1.90 -40.37
CA LEU A 292 -1.02 -3.14 -39.91
C LEU A 292 0.02 -3.61 -40.94
N PRO A 293 1.25 -3.96 -40.51
CA PRO A 293 2.23 -4.56 -41.40
C PRO A 293 1.85 -6.02 -41.68
N THR A 294 2.03 -6.45 -42.93
CA THR A 294 1.82 -7.86 -43.37
C THR A 294 3.14 -8.61 -43.54
N ASN A 295 4.27 -7.91 -43.56
CA ASN A 295 5.59 -8.48 -43.84
C ASN A 295 6.44 -8.77 -42.59
N ARG A 296 5.94 -8.44 -41.40
CA ARG A 296 6.65 -8.63 -40.14
C ARG A 296 5.69 -8.90 -38.98
N PRO A 297 6.16 -9.59 -37.93
CA PRO A 297 5.34 -9.91 -36.77
C PRO A 297 5.09 -8.69 -35.90
N VAL A 298 3.95 -8.70 -35.23
CA VAL A 298 3.49 -7.70 -34.25
C VAL A 298 3.18 -8.38 -32.92
N LEU A 299 3.13 -7.63 -31.83
CA LEU A 299 2.69 -8.15 -30.53
C LEU A 299 1.17 -8.05 -30.41
N HIS A 300 0.50 -9.18 -30.20
CA HIS A 300 -0.92 -9.26 -29.91
C HIS A 300 -1.19 -9.29 -28.42
N PHE A 301 -2.14 -8.45 -28.01
CA PHE A 301 -2.75 -8.42 -26.69
C PHE A 301 -4.25 -8.66 -26.83
N ASN A 302 -4.81 -9.48 -25.94
CA ASN A 302 -6.24 -9.76 -25.90
C ASN A 302 -7.00 -8.50 -25.47
N GLY A 303 -7.70 -7.88 -26.42
CA GLY A 303 -8.50 -6.69 -26.14
C GLY A 303 -9.85 -7.01 -25.51
N VAL A 304 -10.56 -5.95 -25.10
CA VAL A 304 -11.96 -6.06 -24.67
C VAL A 304 -12.91 -6.09 -25.88
N ASN A 305 -14.13 -6.59 -25.69
CA ASN A 305 -15.21 -6.52 -26.69
C ASN A 305 -14.86 -7.08 -28.09
N LYS A 306 -14.12 -8.20 -28.15
CA LYS A 306 -13.68 -8.83 -29.41
C LYS A 306 -12.86 -7.86 -30.29
N THR A 307 -12.01 -7.07 -29.65
CA THR A 307 -11.02 -6.22 -30.31
C THR A 307 -9.65 -6.83 -30.06
N ASP A 308 -8.84 -6.94 -31.08
CA ASP A 308 -7.42 -7.27 -30.97
C ASP A 308 -6.60 -6.00 -30.91
N VAL A 309 -5.66 -5.95 -29.96
CA VAL A 309 -4.72 -4.85 -29.80
C VAL A 309 -3.37 -5.32 -30.29
N LEU A 310 -2.90 -4.74 -31.39
CA LEU A 310 -1.69 -5.13 -32.10
C LEU A 310 -0.66 -4.01 -31.98
N TRP A 311 0.50 -4.30 -31.40
CA TRP A 311 1.61 -3.36 -31.28
C TRP A 311 2.68 -3.71 -32.31
N ASP A 312 2.91 -2.79 -33.24
CA ASP A 312 4.02 -2.84 -34.19
C ASP A 312 5.20 -2.01 -33.70
N ARG A 313 6.42 -2.53 -33.87
CA ARG A 313 7.65 -1.89 -33.41
C ARG A 313 7.94 -0.55 -34.09
N GLU A 314 7.47 -0.36 -35.33
CA GLU A 314 7.71 0.86 -36.12
C GLU A 314 6.54 1.84 -36.02
N ASN A 315 5.29 1.34 -36.09
CA ASN A 315 4.12 2.20 -36.18
C ASN A 315 3.36 2.37 -34.85
N GLY A 316 3.60 1.54 -33.85
CA GLY A 316 2.90 1.58 -32.56
C GLY A 316 1.60 0.76 -32.55
N VAL A 317 0.63 1.18 -31.74
CA VAL A 317 -0.58 0.39 -31.44
C VAL A 317 -1.68 0.59 -32.49
N THR A 318 -2.24 -0.52 -32.94
CA THR A 318 -3.41 -0.59 -33.77
C THR A 318 -4.47 -1.46 -33.10
N LYS A 319 -5.72 -1.00 -33.11
CA LYS A 319 -6.88 -1.73 -32.59
C LYS A 319 -7.77 -2.13 -33.76
N VAL A 320 -8.10 -3.41 -33.85
CA VAL A 320 -8.95 -3.97 -34.91
C VAL A 320 -9.96 -4.94 -34.30
N PRO A 321 -11.18 -5.06 -34.85
CA PRO A 321 -12.08 -6.13 -34.45
C PRO A 321 -11.43 -7.50 -34.71
N SER A 322 -11.58 -8.46 -33.80
CA SER A 322 -10.90 -9.76 -33.91
C SER A 322 -11.34 -10.59 -35.13
N PHE A 323 -12.47 -10.26 -35.75
CA PHE A 323 -12.92 -10.90 -36.99
C PHE A 323 -12.32 -10.25 -38.25
N ALA A 324 -11.69 -9.07 -38.14
CA ALA A 324 -11.21 -8.29 -39.29
C ALA A 324 -9.81 -8.72 -39.75
N VAL A 325 -9.10 -9.50 -38.93
CA VAL A 325 -7.73 -9.95 -39.22
C VAL A 325 -7.54 -11.43 -38.92
N THR A 326 -6.79 -12.11 -39.76
CA THR A 326 -6.26 -13.44 -39.47
C THR A 326 -4.88 -13.30 -38.84
N LEU A 327 -4.72 -13.83 -37.62
CA LEU A 327 -3.48 -13.77 -36.85
C LEU A 327 -2.86 -15.16 -36.72
N THR A 328 -1.63 -15.30 -37.19
CA THR A 328 -0.88 -16.57 -37.11
C THR A 328 0.24 -16.43 -36.08
N PRO A 329 0.21 -17.19 -34.96
CA PRO A 329 1.24 -17.10 -33.93
C PRO A 329 2.63 -17.44 -34.46
N VAL A 330 3.63 -16.68 -34.00
CA VAL A 330 5.05 -16.96 -34.27
C VAL A 330 5.87 -16.92 -32.97
N PRO A 331 7.06 -17.55 -32.92
CA PRO A 331 7.84 -17.63 -31.69
C PRO A 331 8.38 -16.30 -31.16
N GLY A 332 8.56 -15.29 -32.03
CA GLY A 332 9.21 -14.03 -31.69
C GLY A 332 9.10 -12.97 -32.78
N LEU A 333 9.48 -11.73 -32.44
CA LEU A 333 9.43 -10.56 -33.33
C LEU A 333 10.58 -10.50 -34.35
N ASP A 334 11.55 -11.38 -34.22
CA ASP A 334 12.72 -11.54 -35.10
C ASP A 334 12.43 -12.38 -36.35
N ARG A 335 11.22 -12.92 -36.48
CA ARG A 335 10.80 -13.77 -37.61
C ARG A 335 10.23 -12.97 -38.78
N SER A 336 10.26 -13.55 -39.97
CA SER A 336 9.58 -13.02 -41.16
C SER A 336 8.17 -13.57 -41.26
N CYS A 337 7.21 -12.74 -41.67
CA CYS A 337 5.87 -13.21 -41.99
C CYS A 337 5.81 -13.75 -43.42
N PRO A 338 5.03 -14.81 -43.67
CA PRO A 338 4.77 -15.26 -45.03
C PRO A 338 4.10 -14.14 -45.82
N VAL A 339 4.53 -13.93 -47.06
CA VAL A 339 3.88 -12.96 -47.95
C VAL A 339 2.47 -13.47 -48.22
N ALA A 340 1.46 -12.70 -47.86
CA ALA A 340 0.09 -13.01 -48.19
C ALA A 340 -0.03 -13.15 -49.72
N LEU A 341 -0.34 -14.36 -50.19
CA LEU A 341 -0.69 -14.57 -51.59
C LEU A 341 -1.96 -13.75 -51.86
N PRO A 342 -2.05 -13.03 -52.99
CA PRO A 342 -3.30 -12.36 -53.35
C PRO A 342 -4.42 -13.41 -53.35
N PRO A 343 -5.63 -13.06 -52.89
CA PRO A 343 -6.76 -13.99 -52.94
C PRO A 343 -6.87 -14.48 -54.38
N GLU A 344 -6.84 -15.80 -54.60
CA GLU A 344 -7.13 -16.39 -55.89
C GLU A 344 -8.44 -15.77 -56.36
N GLU A 345 -8.34 -14.91 -57.37
CA GLU A 345 -9.50 -14.43 -58.11
C GLU A 345 -10.18 -15.70 -58.59
N SER A 346 -11.29 -16.05 -57.95
CA SER A 346 -12.15 -17.12 -58.41
C SER A 346 -12.60 -16.70 -59.80
N VAL A 347 -11.90 -17.22 -60.81
CA VAL A 347 -12.32 -17.20 -62.20
C VAL A 347 -13.60 -18.03 -62.22
N GLU A 348 -14.72 -17.38 -61.96
CA GLU A 348 -16.04 -17.89 -62.30
C GLU A 348 -16.04 -18.08 -63.82
N GLY A 349 -15.93 -19.35 -64.24
CA GLY A 349 -16.21 -19.79 -65.59
C GLY A 349 -17.68 -20.09 -65.79
#